data_AF-A0A8J6QIY1-F1
#
_entry.id   AF-A0A8J6QIY1-F1
#
_cell.length_a   1.000
_cell.length_b   1.000
_cell.length_c   1.000
_cell.angle_alpha   90.00
_cell.angle_beta   90.00
_cell.angle_gamma   90.00
#
_symmetry.space_group_name_H-M   'P 1'
#
loop_
_entity.id
_entity.type
_entity.pdbx_description
1 polymer ?
#
loop_
_entity_poly.entity_id
_entity_poly.type
_entity_poly.pdbx_seq_one_letter_code
_entity_poly.pdbx_strand_id
1 'polypeptide(L)'
;MSLADLKNKGGKKPKKQVSVDEFIDDAKAYAVGKSNLGAHNKASAPTRKRNFKNATFTLSPANIEHLNELAASSGLAKSKLIRILIEQAKNDGKFNKNER
;
A
#
# COMPACT_ATOMS: atom_id res chain seq x y z
N MET A 1 13.90 -5.09 -3.19
CA MET A 1 12.80 -5.33 -4.16
C MET A 1 13.37 -5.00 -5.52
N SER A 2 13.53 -6.01 -6.38
CA SER A 2 14.16 -5.82 -7.69
C SER A 2 13.16 -5.20 -8.66
N LEU A 3 13.62 -4.49 -9.69
CA LEU A 3 12.75 -4.00 -10.78
C LEU A 3 11.99 -5.14 -11.47
N ALA A 4 12.46 -6.38 -11.34
CA ALA A 4 11.77 -7.58 -11.79
C ALA A 4 10.41 -7.82 -11.10
N ASP A 5 10.23 -7.35 -9.86
CA ASP A 5 9.00 -7.54 -9.08
C ASP A 5 7.89 -6.53 -9.42
N LEU A 6 8.22 -5.42 -10.10
CA LEU A 6 7.24 -4.39 -10.51
C LEU A 6 6.41 -4.80 -11.73
N LYS A 7 6.73 -5.92 -12.40
CA LYS A 7 5.93 -6.42 -13.52
C LYS A 7 4.64 -7.01 -12.96
N ASN A 8 3.61 -6.17 -12.90
CA ASN A 8 2.26 -6.53 -12.47
C ASN A 8 1.71 -7.68 -13.34
N LYS A 9 1.81 -8.91 -12.82
CA LYS A 9 1.25 -10.14 -13.43
C LYS A 9 -0.26 -10.27 -13.18
N GLY A 10 -0.92 -9.26 -12.61
CA GLY A 10 -2.37 -9.22 -12.53
C GLY A 10 -2.95 -8.95 -13.92
N GLY A 11 -3.58 -9.96 -14.53
CA GLY A 11 -4.30 -9.80 -15.79
C GLY A 11 -5.29 -8.64 -15.70
N LYS A 12 -5.27 -7.74 -16.70
CA LYS A 12 -6.24 -6.65 -16.78
C LYS A 12 -7.63 -7.28 -16.84
N LYS A 13 -8.51 -6.93 -15.89
CA LYS A 13 -9.92 -7.35 -15.94
C LYS A 13 -10.53 -6.96 -17.29
N PRO A 14 -11.36 -7.81 -17.91
CA PRO A 14 -12.01 -7.47 -19.17
C PRO A 14 -12.82 -6.19 -18.95
N LYS A 15 -12.52 -5.15 -19.74
CA LYS A 15 -13.33 -3.94 -19.77
C LYS A 15 -14.65 -4.32 -20.45
N LYS A 16 -15.78 -3.90 -19.87
CA LYS A 16 -17.09 -4.07 -20.50
C LYS A 16 -17.07 -3.30 -21.83
N GLN A 17 -17.38 -3.98 -22.93
CA GLN A 17 -17.53 -3.32 -24.22
C GLN A 17 -18.84 -2.52 -24.17
N VAL A 18 -18.73 -1.21 -24.34
CA VAL A 18 -19.87 -0.28 -24.40
C VAL A 18 -20.27 -0.16 -25.87
N SER A 19 -21.57 -0.21 -26.18
CA SER A 19 -22.04 -0.02 -27.56
C SER A 19 -21.91 1.45 -27.97
N VAL A 20 -21.91 1.73 -29.28
CA VAL A 20 -21.83 3.10 -29.80
C VAL A 20 -23.03 3.93 -29.30
N ASP A 21 -24.22 3.35 -29.29
CA ASP A 21 -25.43 4.04 -28.82
C ASP A 21 -25.38 4.32 -27.32
N GLU A 22 -24.91 3.36 -26.51
CA GLU A 22 -24.74 3.54 -25.06
C GLU A 22 -23.70 4.64 -24.75
N PHE A 23 -22.64 4.74 -25.56
CA PHE A 23 -21.64 5.80 -25.43
C PHE A 23 -22.20 7.17 -25.83
N ILE A 24 -22.94 7.24 -26.93
CA ILE A 24 -23.54 8.48 -27.43
C ILE A 24 -24.56 9.02 -26.41
N ASP A 25 -25.40 8.16 -25.85
CA ASP A 25 -26.42 8.58 -24.90
C ASP A 25 -25.82 9.00 -23.55
N ASP A 26 -24.78 8.32 -23.07
CA ASP A 26 -24.06 8.80 -21.88
C ASP A 26 -23.30 10.11 -22.15
N ALA A 27 -22.73 10.31 -23.34
CA ALA A 27 -22.10 11.58 -23.72
C ALA A 27 -23.09 12.75 -23.72
N LYS A 28 -24.32 12.53 -24.20
CA LYS A 28 -25.41 13.51 -24.10
C LYS A 28 -25.78 13.79 -22.64
N ALA A 29 -25.90 12.74 -21.82
CA ALA A 29 -26.20 12.88 -20.40
C ALA A 29 -25.07 13.63 -19.66
N TYR A 30 -23.81 13.41 -20.01
CA TYR A 30 -22.64 14.11 -19.48
C TYR A 30 -22.66 15.60 -19.81
N ALA A 31 -22.98 15.97 -21.06
CA ALA A 31 -23.09 17.37 -21.47
C ALA A 31 -24.17 18.14 -20.67
N VAL A 32 -25.21 17.44 -20.21
CA VAL A 32 -26.30 17.98 -19.38
C VAL A 32 -25.99 17.86 -17.86
N GLY A 33 -24.85 17.26 -17.49
CA GLY A 33 -24.44 17.07 -16.08
C GLY A 33 -25.13 15.91 -15.35
N LYS A 34 -25.75 14.98 -16.09
CA LYS A 34 -26.53 13.84 -15.56
C LYS A 34 -25.91 12.46 -15.86
N SER A 35 -24.65 12.38 -16.28
CA SER A 35 -23.99 11.10 -16.62
C SER A 35 -23.87 10.15 -15.42
N ASN A 36 -24.19 8.87 -15.63
CA ASN A 36 -24.13 7.84 -14.60
C ASN A 36 -22.76 7.14 -14.51
N LEU A 37 -21.84 7.37 -15.46
CA LEU A 37 -20.50 6.76 -15.46
C LEU A 37 -19.57 7.25 -14.32
N GLY A 38 -19.85 8.41 -13.73
CA GLY A 38 -19.12 8.92 -12.56
C GLY A 38 -19.44 8.17 -11.25
N ALA A 39 -20.62 7.55 -11.15
CA ALA A 39 -21.08 6.86 -9.95
C ALA A 39 -20.48 5.44 -9.83
N HIS A 40 -20.24 4.76 -10.95
CA HIS A 40 -19.68 3.40 -10.97
C HIS A 40 -18.19 3.32 -10.57
N ASN A 41 -17.46 4.44 -10.61
CA ASN A 41 -16.08 4.51 -10.14
C ASN A 41 -15.97 4.85 -8.63
N LYS A 42 -17.09 5.10 -7.94
CA LYS A 42 -17.12 5.41 -6.49
C LYS A 42 -17.81 4.36 -5.62
N ALA A 43 -18.14 3.19 -6.16
CA ALA A 43 -18.30 2.00 -5.32
C ALA A 43 -16.92 1.47 -4.92
N SER A 44 -16.16 2.27 -4.17
CA SER A 44 -15.02 1.74 -3.43
C SER A 44 -15.59 0.70 -2.48
N ALA A 45 -15.36 -0.58 -2.79
CA ALA A 45 -15.59 -1.67 -1.83
C ALA A 45 -15.11 -1.21 -0.45
N PRO A 46 -15.83 -1.53 0.65
CA PRO A 46 -15.47 -1.07 1.99
C PRO A 46 -14.00 -1.38 2.20
N THR A 47 -13.16 -0.34 2.14
CA THR A 47 -11.73 -0.49 2.26
C THR A 47 -11.54 -0.94 3.68
N ARG A 48 -11.20 -2.23 3.88
CA ARG A 48 -10.84 -2.75 5.21
C ARG A 48 -9.89 -1.72 5.81
N LYS A 49 -10.33 -1.01 6.86
CA LYS A 49 -9.54 0.05 7.47
C LYS A 49 -8.23 -0.60 7.87
N ARG A 50 -7.15 -0.27 7.16
CA ARG A 50 -5.83 -0.81 7.47
C ARG A 50 -5.39 -0.11 8.75
N ASN A 51 -5.29 -0.87 9.83
CA ASN A 51 -4.86 -0.34 11.13
C ASN A 51 -3.38 0.09 11.13
N PHE A 52 -2.63 -0.26 10.10
CA PHE A 52 -1.21 0.08 9.96
C PHE A 52 -0.99 1.06 8.82
N LYS A 53 -0.23 2.12 9.11
CA LYS A 53 0.31 3.04 8.11
C LYS A 53 1.65 2.50 7.60
N ASN A 54 1.89 2.67 6.30
CA ASN A 54 3.21 2.36 5.72
C ASN A 54 4.22 3.42 6.15
N ALA A 55 5.46 3.01 6.39
CA ALA A 55 6.56 3.90 6.76
C ALA A 55 7.84 3.49 6.03
N THR A 56 8.67 4.47 5.67
CA THR A 56 10.01 4.27 5.12
C THR A 56 11.01 4.72 6.17
N PHE A 57 12.02 3.88 6.44
CA PHE A 57 13.07 4.16 7.41
C PHE A 57 14.39 4.27 6.69
N THR A 58 15.16 5.30 7.03
CA THR A 58 16.57 5.41 6.61
C THR A 58 17.41 4.67 7.64
N LEU A 59 18.13 3.64 7.21
CA LEU A 59 18.99 2.81 8.06
C LEU A 59 20.39 2.73 7.44
N SER A 60 21.40 2.52 8.27
CA SER A 60 22.75 2.22 7.77
C SER A 60 22.77 0.88 7.02
N PRO A 61 23.70 0.67 6.08
CA PRO A 61 23.81 -0.59 5.34
C PRO A 61 23.98 -1.81 6.25
N ALA A 62 24.84 -1.71 7.27
CA ALA A 62 25.04 -2.76 8.26
C ALA A 62 23.74 -3.14 8.99
N ASN A 63 22.90 -2.16 9.36
CA ASN A 63 21.64 -2.45 10.05
C ASN A 63 20.62 -3.13 9.12
N ILE A 64 20.68 -2.86 7.81
CA ILE A 64 19.84 -3.56 6.83
C ILE A 64 20.26 -5.03 6.74
N GLU A 65 21.57 -5.32 6.75
CA GLU A 65 22.11 -6.69 6.75
C GLU A 65 21.70 -7.45 8.01
N HIS A 66 21.93 -6.88 9.19
CA HIS A 66 21.51 -7.49 10.46
C HIS A 66 20.00 -7.79 10.48
N LEU A 67 19.16 -6.89 9.97
CA LEU A 67 17.72 -7.09 9.90
C LEU A 67 17.33 -8.20 8.90
N ASN A 68 18.11 -8.40 7.84
CA ASN A 68 17.91 -9.51 6.89
C ASN A 68 18.25 -10.86 7.53
N GLU A 69 19.39 -10.95 8.22
CA GLU A 69 19.83 -12.16 8.90
C GLU A 69 18.88 -12.57 10.03
N LEU A 70 18.41 -11.60 10.82
CA LEU A 70 17.41 -11.82 11.86
C LEU A 70 16.08 -12.29 11.28
N ALA A 71 15.64 -11.73 10.15
CA ALA A 71 14.42 -12.19 9.49
C ALA A 71 14.55 -13.62 8.94
N ALA A 72 15.72 -13.97 8.40
CA ALA A 72 16.00 -15.31 7.88
C ALA A 72 16.05 -16.37 9.00
N SER A 73 16.69 -16.06 10.12
CA SER A 73 16.84 -16.99 11.25
C SER A 73 15.57 -17.13 12.10
N SER A 74 14.84 -16.02 12.35
CA SER A 74 13.62 -16.04 13.18
C SER A 74 12.35 -16.45 12.42
N GLY A 75 12.38 -16.40 11.08
CA GLY A 75 11.18 -16.56 10.24
C GLY A 75 10.16 -15.42 10.38
N LEU A 76 10.50 -14.32 11.08
CA LEU A 76 9.63 -13.17 11.24
C LEU A 76 9.87 -12.15 10.12
N ALA A 77 8.79 -11.49 9.68
CA ALA A 77 8.91 -10.37 8.75
C ALA A 77 9.69 -9.21 9.37
N LYS A 78 10.53 -8.55 8.58
CA LYS A 78 11.34 -7.38 8.99
C LYS A 78 10.54 -6.29 9.69
N SER A 79 9.35 -5.97 9.17
CA SER A 79 8.45 -4.97 9.77
C SER A 79 7.90 -5.39 11.13
N LYS A 80 7.76 -6.69 11.39
CA LYS A 80 7.37 -7.22 12.71
C LYS A 80 8.53 -7.13 13.70
N LEU A 81 9.75 -7.47 13.27
CA LEU A 81 10.95 -7.30 14.08
C LEU A 81 11.13 -5.84 14.52
N ILE A 82 11.01 -4.88 13.61
CA ILE A 82 11.10 -3.45 13.94
C ILE A 82 10.04 -3.06 15.00
N ARG A 83 8.80 -3.55 14.90
CA ARG A 83 7.76 -3.25 15.90
C ARG A 83 8.10 -3.81 17.28
N ILE A 84 8.60 -5.05 17.34
CA ILE A 84 9.02 -5.69 18.59
C ILE A 84 10.18 -4.92 19.21
N LEU A 85 11.19 -4.54 18.40
CA LEU A 85 12.33 -3.76 18.88
C LEU A 85 11.91 -2.39 19.43
N ILE A 86 10.94 -1.71 18.79
CA ILE A 86 10.41 -0.44 19.28
C ILE A 86 9.70 -0.62 20.64
N GLU A 87 8.92 -1.70 20.78
CA GLU A 87 8.22 -2.03 22.03
C GLU A 87 9.23 -2.36 23.15
N GLN A 88 10.24 -3.16 22.85
CA GLN A 88 11.34 -3.46 23.77
C GLN A 88 12.11 -2.20 24.18
N ALA A 89 12.52 -1.36 23.22
CA ALA A 89 13.24 -0.12 23.49
C ALA A 89 12.42 0.86 24.36
N LYS A 90 11.09 0.89 24.17
CA LYS A 90 10.18 1.66 25.01
C LYS A 90 10.12 1.10 26.44
N ASN A 91 10.01 -0.21 26.59
CA ASN A 91 9.93 -0.88 27.89
C ASN A 91 11.26 -0.78 28.67
N ASP A 92 12.38 -0.85 27.97
CA ASP A 92 13.72 -0.67 28.53
C ASP A 92 14.02 0.75 29.01
N GLY A 93 13.12 1.72 28.75
CA GLY A 93 13.30 3.11 29.17
C GLY A 93 14.48 3.84 28.49
N LYS A 94 15.08 3.27 27.45
CA LYS A 94 16.29 3.79 26.77
C LYS A 94 16.07 5.06 25.92
N PHE A 95 14.91 5.71 26.04
CA PHE A 95 14.66 7.02 25.44
C PHE A 95 15.19 8.14 26.35
N ASN A 96 16.52 8.25 26.47
CA ASN A 96 17.13 9.48 26.97
C ASN A 96 16.99 10.56 25.90
N LYS A 97 16.10 11.53 26.14
CA LYS A 97 16.01 12.78 25.38
C LYS A 97 17.23 13.65 25.68
N ASN A 98 18.41 13.29 25.20
CA ASN A 98 19.51 14.25 25.09
C ASN A 98 20.11 14.08 23.70
N GLU A 99 20.51 15.21 23.11
CA GLU A 99 21.17 15.35 21.80
C GLU A 99 20.19 15.55 20.62
N ARG A 100 19.83 16.83 20.46
CA ARG A 100 19.70 17.43 19.13
C ARG A 100 21.08 17.80 18.62
#